data_AF-A0A7C4E026-F1
#
_entry.id   AF-A0A7C4E026-F1
#
_cell.length_a   1.000
_cell.length_b   1.000
_cell.length_c   1.000
_cell.angle_alpha   90.00
_cell.angle_beta   90.00
_cell.angle_gamma   90.00
#
_symmetry.space_group_name_H-M   'P 1'
#
loop_
_entity.id
_entity.type
_entity.pdbx_description
1 polymer ?
#
loop_
_entity_poly.entity_id
_entity_poly.type
_entity_poly.pdbx_seq_one_letter_code
_entity_poly.pdbx_strand_id
1 'polypeptide(L)'
;MQLEILVNEILREHVDFINEWNSIREIINQVSFEEPKIRKDKFNFLKPLTDLFGRTCMFVSKFKIHEIKEEKYIFIELAERGKKELVFKLLDEHRKLDNMLEEMRKLLENYRFEKISARELAEQMLKIHKEITDTIMKHIEIEDEEFPKLG
;
A
#
# COMPACT_ATOMS: atom_id res chain seq x y z
N MET A 1 -4.99 -26.26 -15.20
CA MET A 1 -5.58 -26.72 -13.94
C MET A 1 -4.91 -26.10 -12.71
N GLN A 2 -3.62 -26.31 -12.41
CA GLN A 2 -3.00 -25.70 -11.20
C GLN A 2 -2.84 -24.17 -11.31
N LEU A 3 -2.43 -23.64 -12.47
CA LEU A 3 -2.29 -22.19 -12.71
C LEU A 3 -3.64 -21.46 -12.65
N GLU A 4 -4.67 -22.02 -13.28
CA GLU A 4 -6.03 -21.46 -13.29
C GLU A 4 -6.64 -21.37 -11.88
N ILE A 5 -6.41 -22.37 -11.02
CA ILE A 5 -6.83 -22.32 -9.61
C ILE A 5 -6.13 -21.16 -8.88
N LEU A 6 -4.83 -20.99 -9.10
CA LEU A 6 -4.04 -19.93 -8.48
C LEU A 6 -4.47 -18.53 -8.96
N VAL A 7 -4.71 -18.36 -10.26
CA VAL A 7 -5.24 -17.11 -10.82
C VAL A 7 -6.58 -16.75 -10.16
N ASN A 8 -7.49 -17.72 -10.07
CA ASN A 8 -8.79 -17.49 -9.42
C ASN A 8 -8.69 -17.22 -7.91
N GLU A 9 -7.64 -17.68 -7.24
CA GLU A 9 -7.35 -17.36 -5.84
C GLU A 9 -6.87 -15.91 -5.71
N ILE A 10 -5.87 -15.50 -6.50
CA ILE A 10 -5.30 -14.15 -6.54
C ILE A 10 -6.37 -13.10 -6.85
N LEU A 11 -7.21 -13.32 -7.87
CA LEU A 11 -8.30 -12.41 -8.21
C LEU A 11 -9.34 -12.26 -7.10
N ARG A 12 -9.53 -13.28 -6.25
CA ARG A 12 -10.38 -13.17 -5.06
C ARG A 12 -9.71 -12.35 -3.96
N GLU A 13 -8.41 -12.53 -3.76
CA GLU A 13 -7.62 -11.73 -2.82
C GLU A 13 -7.67 -10.23 -3.16
N HIS A 14 -7.65 -9.87 -4.45
CA HIS A 14 -7.79 -8.47 -4.88
C HIS A 14 -9.06 -7.79 -4.37
N VAL A 15 -10.20 -8.49 -4.41
CA VAL A 15 -11.47 -7.97 -3.91
C VAL A 15 -11.38 -7.69 -2.40
N ASP A 16 -10.80 -8.62 -1.65
CA ASP A 16 -10.62 -8.47 -0.21
C ASP A 16 -9.65 -7.31 0.11
N PHE A 17 -8.57 -7.18 -0.66
CA PHE A 17 -7.61 -6.08 -0.51
C PHE A 17 -8.21 -4.72 -0.82
N ILE A 18 -9.01 -4.59 -1.89
CA ILE A 18 -9.69 -3.33 -2.20
C ILE A 18 -10.63 -2.93 -1.06
N ASN A 19 -11.37 -3.89 -0.50
CA ASN A 19 -12.28 -3.63 0.62
C ASN A 19 -11.52 -3.20 1.89
N GLU A 20 -10.46 -3.92 2.25
CA GLU A 20 -9.61 -3.55 3.40
C GLU A 20 -8.97 -2.17 3.19
N TRP A 21 -8.44 -1.90 2.00
CA TRP A 21 -7.81 -0.62 1.67
C TRP A 21 -8.77 0.55 1.75
N ASN A 22 -10.01 0.39 1.26
CA ASN A 22 -11.04 1.42 1.38
C ASN A 22 -11.33 1.78 2.84
N SER A 23 -11.33 0.80 3.76
CA SER A 23 -11.45 1.08 5.20
C SER A 23 -10.27 1.87 5.77
N ILE A 24 -9.05 1.61 5.29
CA ILE A 24 -7.84 2.35 5.70
C ILE A 24 -7.93 3.79 5.20
N ARG A 25 -8.38 4.00 3.95
CA ARG A 25 -8.51 5.33 3.34
C ARG A 25 -9.42 6.26 4.13
N GLU A 26 -10.42 5.75 4.84
CA GLU A 26 -11.32 6.57 5.65
C GLU A 26 -10.64 7.26 6.83
N ILE A 27 -9.49 6.76 7.29
CA ILE A 27 -8.72 7.34 8.41
C ILE A 27 -8.24 8.75 8.07
N ILE A 28 -8.00 9.06 6.79
CA ILE A 28 -7.53 10.39 6.37
C ILE A 28 -8.49 11.50 6.77
N ASN A 29 -9.79 11.20 6.89
CA ASN A 29 -10.83 12.16 7.27
C ASN A 29 -10.72 12.60 8.74
N GLN A 30 -9.91 11.89 9.54
CA GLN A 30 -9.69 12.18 10.96
C GLN A 30 -8.39 12.95 11.21
N VAL A 31 -7.56 13.17 10.16
CA VAL A 31 -6.27 13.85 10.28
C VAL A 31 -6.49 15.36 10.42
N SER A 32 -5.92 15.93 11.49
CA SER A 32 -5.85 17.37 11.70
C SER A 32 -4.53 17.93 11.16
N PHE A 33 -4.54 19.20 10.75
CA PHE A 33 -3.36 19.96 10.34
C PHE A 33 -2.95 21.03 11.37
N GLU A 34 -3.71 21.14 12.47
CA GLU A 34 -3.45 22.14 13.50
C GLU A 34 -2.30 21.72 14.41
N GLU A 35 -1.37 22.65 14.67
CA GLU A 35 -0.23 22.40 15.53
C GLU A 35 -0.69 22.23 17.00
N PRO A 36 -0.42 21.08 17.63
CA PRO A 36 -0.86 20.81 18.99
C PRO A 36 -0.05 21.62 20.03
N LYS A 37 -0.75 22.44 20.82
CA LYS A 37 -0.12 23.33 21.82
C LYS A 37 0.17 22.65 23.15
N ILE A 38 -0.63 21.65 23.53
CA ILE A 38 -0.48 20.91 24.78
C ILE A 38 -0.32 19.41 24.53
N ARG A 39 0.20 18.69 25.52
CA ARG A 39 0.47 17.25 25.43
C ARG A 39 -0.75 16.42 25.04
N LYS A 40 -1.94 16.75 25.55
CA LYS A 40 -3.19 16.04 25.22
C LYS A 40 -3.53 16.18 23.74
N ASP A 41 -3.33 17.38 23.18
CA ASP A 41 -3.58 17.66 21.77
C ASP A 41 -2.56 16.94 20.88
N LYS A 42 -1.30 16.80 21.33
CA LYS A 42 -0.28 16.02 20.61
C LYS A 42 -0.72 14.57 20.40
N PHE A 43 -1.34 13.95 21.42
CA PHE A 43 -1.87 12.59 21.28
C PHE A 43 -3.03 12.53 20.28
N ASN A 44 -4.00 13.44 20.39
CA ASN A 44 -5.15 13.48 19.49
C ASN A 44 -4.76 13.75 18.03
N PHE A 45 -3.76 14.62 17.82
CA PHE A 45 -3.18 14.88 16.50
C PHE A 45 -2.47 13.64 15.93
N LEU A 46 -1.64 12.97 16.75
CA LEU A 46 -0.85 11.82 16.30
C LEU A 46 -1.68 10.57 16.04
N LYS A 47 -2.73 10.33 16.84
CA LYS A 47 -3.52 9.10 16.79
C LYS A 47 -3.96 8.70 15.37
N PRO A 48 -4.64 9.54 14.57
CA PRO A 48 -5.05 9.16 13.22
C PRO A 48 -3.88 8.88 12.29
N LEU A 49 -2.74 9.58 12.44
CA LEU A 49 -1.54 9.36 11.63
C LEU A 49 -0.85 8.04 11.98
N THR A 50 -0.78 7.71 13.27
CA THR A 50 -0.25 6.42 13.74
C THR A 50 -1.16 5.26 13.39
N ASP A 51 -2.48 5.47 13.45
CA ASP A 51 -3.49 4.47 13.04
C ASP A 51 -3.40 4.23 11.53
N LEU A 52 -3.28 5.29 10.72
CA LEU A 52 -3.08 5.22 9.27
C LEU A 52 -1.83 4.41 8.93
N PHE A 53 -0.68 4.75 9.53
CA PHE A 53 0.56 4.01 9.33
C PHE A 53 0.44 2.55 9.78
N GLY A 54 -0.08 2.31 10.99
CA GLY A 54 -0.20 0.97 11.56
C GLY A 54 -1.06 0.05 10.69
N ARG A 55 -2.23 0.52 10.23
CA ARG A 55 -3.09 -0.26 9.35
C ARG A 55 -2.49 -0.45 7.96
N THR A 56 -1.85 0.57 7.40
CA THR A 56 -1.16 0.46 6.11
C THR A 56 -0.04 -0.59 6.18
N CYS A 57 0.74 -0.60 7.26
CA CYS A 57 1.79 -1.59 7.49
C CYS A 57 1.23 -3.02 7.61
N MET A 58 0.13 -3.20 8.34
CA MET A 58 -0.55 -4.50 8.43
C MET A 58 -1.08 -4.97 7.07
N PHE A 59 -1.68 -4.08 6.30
CA PHE A 59 -2.18 -4.36 4.95
C PHE A 59 -1.04 -4.82 4.04
N VAL A 60 0.03 -4.03 3.92
CA VAL A 60 1.14 -4.36 3.02
C VAL A 60 1.86 -5.65 3.46
N SER A 61 1.91 -5.93 4.76
CA SER A 61 2.46 -7.21 5.24
C SER A 61 1.63 -8.42 4.75
N LYS A 62 0.30 -8.29 4.67
CA LYS A 62 -0.56 -9.31 4.06
C LYS A 62 -0.38 -9.35 2.54
N PHE A 63 -0.35 -8.18 1.91
CA PHE A 63 -0.12 -8.01 0.47
C PHE A 63 1.19 -8.68 0.05
N LYS A 64 2.24 -8.64 0.88
CA LYS A 64 3.51 -9.32 0.60
C LYS A 64 3.39 -10.83 0.39
N ILE A 65 2.45 -11.49 1.09
CA ILE A 65 2.22 -12.92 0.90
C ILE A 65 1.61 -13.18 -0.48
N HIS A 66 0.75 -12.27 -0.93
CA HIS A 66 0.15 -12.30 -2.25
C HIS A 66 1.17 -12.01 -3.36
N GLU A 67 2.00 -10.97 -3.21
CA GLU A 67 3.12 -10.67 -4.12
C GLU A 67 4.01 -11.91 -4.34
N ILE A 68 4.30 -12.68 -3.28
CA ILE A 68 5.12 -13.90 -3.38
C ILE A 68 4.45 -14.96 -4.27
N LYS A 69 3.12 -15.07 -4.28
CA LYS A 69 2.41 -16.01 -5.16
C LYS A 69 2.52 -15.55 -6.62
N GLU A 70 2.37 -14.26 -6.87
CA GLU A 70 2.48 -13.69 -8.21
C GLU A 70 3.89 -13.87 -8.76
N GLU A 71 4.90 -13.44 -8.01
CA GLU A 71 6.31 -13.48 -8.42
C GLU A 71 6.80 -14.90 -8.71
N LYS A 72 6.35 -15.89 -7.93
CA LYS A 72 6.79 -17.28 -8.06
C LYS A 72 6.09 -18.07 -9.15
N TYR A 73 4.90 -17.66 -9.57
CA TYR A 73 4.07 -18.47 -10.45
C TYR A 73 3.52 -17.66 -11.62
N ILE A 74 2.79 -16.59 -11.34
CA ILE A 74 2.08 -15.81 -12.37
C ILE A 74 3.02 -14.99 -13.24
N PHE A 75 3.99 -14.30 -12.62
CA PHE A 75 4.94 -13.45 -13.34
C PHE A 75 5.91 -14.27 -14.20
N ILE A 76 6.25 -15.49 -13.77
CA ILE A 76 7.05 -16.41 -14.58
C ILE A 76 6.28 -16.77 -15.86
N GLU A 77 5.02 -17.16 -15.72
CA GLU A 77 4.15 -17.48 -16.87
C GLU A 77 3.97 -16.27 -17.81
N LEU A 78 3.71 -15.08 -17.27
CA LEU A 78 3.60 -13.84 -18.07
C LEU A 78 4.89 -13.56 -18.85
N ALA A 79 6.05 -13.73 -18.21
CA ALA A 79 7.34 -13.53 -18.85
C ALA A 79 7.60 -14.55 -19.96
N GLU A 80 7.21 -15.82 -19.77
CA GLU A 80 7.29 -16.89 -20.77
C GLU A 80 6.39 -16.60 -21.98
N ARG A 81 5.23 -15.96 -21.76
CA ARG A 81 4.32 -15.47 -22.83
C ARG A 81 4.76 -14.15 -23.45
N GLY A 82 5.97 -13.67 -23.16
CA GLY A 82 6.57 -12.48 -23.78
C GLY A 82 6.25 -11.15 -23.10
N LYS A 83 5.59 -11.14 -21.94
CA LYS A 83 5.20 -9.90 -21.21
C LYS A 83 6.23 -9.45 -20.17
N LYS A 84 7.53 -9.54 -20.50
CA LYS A 84 8.61 -9.24 -19.55
C LYS A 84 8.59 -7.80 -19.03
N GLU A 85 8.29 -6.82 -19.89
CA GLU A 85 8.22 -5.40 -19.50
C GLU A 85 7.12 -5.15 -18.47
N LEU A 86 5.96 -5.79 -18.65
CA LEU A 86 4.86 -5.75 -17.69
C LEU A 86 5.29 -6.32 -16.35
N VAL A 87 5.93 -7.50 -16.35
CA VAL A 87 6.44 -8.13 -15.12
C VAL A 87 7.41 -7.23 -14.39
N PHE A 88 8.36 -6.58 -15.10
CA PHE A 88 9.28 -5.64 -14.46
C PHE A 88 8.58 -4.44 -13.83
N LYS A 89 7.51 -3.95 -14.47
CA LYS A 89 6.71 -2.86 -13.93
C LYS A 89 5.98 -3.28 -12.64
N LEU A 90 5.33 -4.44 -12.64
CA LEU A 90 4.62 -4.96 -11.46
C LEU A 90 5.59 -5.21 -10.28
N LEU A 91 6.76 -5.79 -10.56
CA LEU A 91 7.84 -5.97 -9.57
C LEU A 91 8.36 -4.64 -9.00
N ASP A 92 8.43 -3.59 -9.82
CA ASP A 92 8.83 -2.26 -9.36
C ASP A 92 7.75 -1.62 -8.47
N GLU A 93 6.48 -1.87 -8.76
CA GLU A 93 5.35 -1.45 -7.92
C GLU A 93 5.39 -2.12 -6.54
N HIS A 94 5.68 -3.43 -6.44
CA HIS A 94 5.90 -4.12 -5.15
C HIS A 94 6.99 -3.43 -4.32
N ARG A 95 8.13 -3.11 -4.94
CA ARG A 95 9.25 -2.43 -4.25
C ARG A 95 8.91 -1.01 -3.84
N LYS A 96 8.11 -0.30 -4.63
CA LYS A 96 7.65 1.06 -4.31
C LYS A 96 6.79 1.07 -3.05
N LEU A 97 5.93 0.09 -2.86
CA LEU A 97 5.10 -0.04 -1.65
C LEU A 97 5.97 -0.14 -0.39
N ASP A 98 7.01 -0.98 -0.42
CA ASP A 98 7.97 -1.14 0.68
C ASP A 98 8.70 0.19 1.01
N ASN A 99 9.13 0.93 -0.02
CA ASN A 99 9.80 2.21 0.16
C ASN A 99 8.86 3.27 0.77
N MET A 100 7.62 3.36 0.28
CA MET A 100 6.63 4.33 0.78
C MET A 100 6.27 4.07 2.25
N LEU A 101 6.16 2.80 2.66
CA LEU A 101 5.98 2.46 4.08
C LEU A 101 7.13 2.96 4.95
N GLU A 102 8.36 2.73 4.49
CA GLU A 102 9.55 3.16 5.21
C GLU A 102 9.63 4.70 5.29
N GLU A 103 9.17 5.41 4.27
CA GLU A 103 9.05 6.87 4.30
C GLU A 103 8.02 7.33 5.34
N MET A 104 6.83 6.71 5.40
CA MET A 104 5.84 6.99 6.46
C MET A 104 6.43 6.80 7.86
N ARG A 105 7.19 5.70 8.07
CA ARG A 105 7.87 5.44 9.34
C ARG A 105 8.86 6.56 9.69
N LYS A 106 9.69 6.97 8.73
CA LYS A 106 10.67 8.05 8.90
C LYS A 106 10.01 9.40 9.21
N LEU A 107 8.85 9.69 8.64
CA LEU A 107 8.09 10.91 8.97
C LEU A 107 7.66 10.93 10.43
N LEU A 108 7.12 9.82 10.95
CA LEU A 108 6.75 9.70 12.36
C LEU A 108 7.98 9.87 13.28
N GLU A 109 9.13 9.30 12.91
CA GLU A 109 10.38 9.48 13.64
C GLU A 109 10.88 10.94 13.57
N ASN A 110 10.85 11.57 12.41
CA ASN A 110 11.27 12.96 12.23
C ASN A 110 10.43 13.90 13.08
N TYR A 111 9.11 13.70 13.15
CA TYR A 111 8.24 14.48 14.03
C TYR A 111 8.54 14.19 15.52
N ARG A 112 8.77 12.92 15.89
CA ARG A 112 9.16 12.55 17.26
C ARG A 112 10.45 13.25 17.72
N PHE A 113 11.39 13.48 16.80
CA PHE A 113 12.64 14.20 17.05
C PHE A 113 12.57 15.69 16.69
N GLU A 114 11.37 16.25 16.54
CA GLU A 114 11.12 17.69 16.30
C GLU A 114 11.85 18.26 15.06
N LYS A 115 12.10 17.41 14.05
CA LYS A 115 12.72 17.81 12.77
C LYS A 115 11.73 18.41 11.78
N ILE A 116 10.44 18.11 11.94
CA ILE A 116 9.33 18.60 11.11
C ILE A 116 8.17 19.00 12.02
N SER A 117 7.35 19.94 11.55
CA SER A 117 6.11 20.37 12.22
C SER A 117 4.99 19.33 12.12
N ALA A 118 3.93 19.50 12.92
CA ALA A 118 2.74 18.65 12.85
C ALA A 118 2.07 18.75 11.48
N ARG A 119 1.98 19.97 10.94
CA ARG A 119 1.42 20.22 9.61
C ARG A 119 2.21 19.51 8.52
N GLU A 120 3.54 19.64 8.52
CA GLU A 120 4.40 18.97 7.53
C GLU A 120 4.28 17.44 7.61
N LEU A 121 4.21 16.88 8.82
CA LEU A 121 3.97 15.45 9.02
C LEU A 121 2.65 15.03 8.37
N ALA A 122 1.55 15.73 8.68
CA ALA A 122 0.22 15.40 8.16
C ALA A 122 0.17 15.49 6.62
N GLU A 123 0.68 16.58 6.04
CA GLU A 123 0.70 16.79 4.58
C GLU A 123 1.50 15.70 3.86
N GLN A 124 2.71 15.37 4.36
CA GLN A 124 3.56 14.35 3.74
C GLN A 124 3.00 12.94 3.93
N MET A 125 2.43 12.64 5.11
CA MET A 125 1.81 11.34 5.37
C MET A 125 0.62 11.09 4.44
N LEU A 126 -0.24 12.09 4.27
CA LEU A 126 -1.39 12.00 3.37
C LEU A 126 -0.97 11.91 1.89
N LYS A 127 0.10 12.61 1.51
CA LYS A 127 0.69 12.49 0.16
C LYS A 127 1.16 11.05 -0.11
N ILE A 128 1.97 10.48 0.77
CA ILE A 128 2.47 9.11 0.61
C ILE A 128 1.32 8.11 0.60
N HIS A 129 0.34 8.25 1.51
CA HIS A 129 -0.82 7.37 1.54
C HIS A 129 -1.64 7.44 0.23
N LYS A 130 -1.75 8.61 -0.40
CA LYS A 130 -2.35 8.75 -1.73
C LYS A 130 -1.54 8.01 -2.79
N GLU A 131 -0.21 8.15 -2.78
CA GLU A 131 0.67 7.43 -3.73
C GLU A 131 0.59 5.91 -3.57
N ILE A 132 0.50 5.41 -2.32
CA ILE A 132 0.25 3.99 -2.04
C ILE A 132 -1.11 3.58 -2.61
N THR A 133 -2.16 4.38 -2.38
CA THR A 133 -3.50 4.10 -2.91
C THR A 133 -3.48 3.98 -4.43
N ASP A 134 -2.90 4.98 -5.11
CA ASP A 134 -2.83 5.01 -6.57
C ASP A 134 -2.02 3.83 -7.11
N THR A 135 -0.96 3.42 -6.40
CA THR A 135 -0.14 2.24 -6.75
C THR A 135 -0.94 0.95 -6.62
N ILE A 136 -1.55 0.67 -5.47
CA ILE A 136 -2.32 -0.57 -5.23
C ILE A 136 -3.47 -0.71 -6.22
N MET A 137 -4.28 0.36 -6.39
CA MET A 137 -5.47 0.28 -7.24
C MET A 137 -5.09 0.03 -8.70
N LYS A 138 -4.05 0.71 -9.20
CA LYS A 138 -3.58 0.55 -10.57
C LYS A 138 -2.92 -0.81 -10.78
N HIS A 139 -2.18 -1.29 -9.79
CA HIS A 139 -1.53 -2.59 -9.83
C HIS A 139 -2.57 -3.70 -9.98
N ILE A 140 -3.54 -3.74 -9.07
CA ILE A 140 -4.66 -4.70 -9.11
C ILE A 140 -5.46 -4.57 -10.41
N GLU A 141 -5.72 -3.35 -10.91
CA GLU A 141 -6.43 -3.15 -12.18
C GLU A 141 -5.70 -3.83 -13.36
N ILE A 142 -4.38 -3.68 -13.43
CA ILE A 142 -3.56 -4.30 -14.47
C ILE A 142 -3.61 -5.83 -14.36
N GLU A 143 -3.52 -6.34 -13.15
CA GLU A 143 -3.50 -7.79 -12.88
C GLU A 143 -4.87 -8.43 -13.16
N ASP A 144 -5.95 -7.76 -12.77
CA ASP A 144 -7.33 -8.15 -13.10
C ASP A 144 -7.57 -8.18 -14.62
N GLU A 145 -6.88 -7.35 -15.39
CA GLU A 145 -6.95 -7.37 -16.85
C GLU A 145 -6.12 -8.53 -17.45
N GLU A 146 -4.96 -8.82 -16.87
CA GLU A 146 -3.94 -9.65 -17.49
C GLU A 146 -3.97 -11.11 -17.04
N PHE A 147 -4.26 -11.37 -15.77
CA PHE A 147 -4.23 -12.71 -15.18
C PHE A 147 -5.34 -13.63 -15.72
N PRO A 148 -6.58 -13.17 -15.98
CA PRO A 148 -7.60 -14.03 -16.58
C PRO A 148 -7.21 -14.58 -17.95
N LYS A 149 -6.30 -13.91 -18.68
CA LYS A 149 -5.80 -14.35 -19.99
C LYS A 149 -4.80 -15.52 -19.89
N LEU A 150 -4.44 -15.94 -18.67
CA LEU A 150 -3.52 -17.04 -18.41
C LEU A 150 -4.18 -18.42 -18.35
N GLY A 151 -5.50 -18.46 -18.08
CA GLY A 151 -6.34 -19.66 -17.99
C GLY A 151 -7.12 -19.92 -19.26
#